data_AF-A0A3Q8XL78-F1
#
_entry.id   AF-A0A3Q8XL78-F1
#
_cell.length_a   1.000
_cell.length_b   1.000
_cell.length_c   1.000
_cell.angle_alpha   90.00
_cell.angle_beta   90.00
_cell.angle_gamma   90.00
#
_symmetry.space_group_name_H-M   'P 1'
#
loop_
_entity.id
_entity.type
_entity.pdbx_description
1 polymer ?
#
loop_
_entity_poly.entity_id
_entity_poly.type
_entity_poly.pdbx_seq_one_letter_code
_entity_poly.pdbx_strand_id
1 'polypeptide(L)'
;MFSAFGDLGALRAPLALGYAGLLAASIMPLPAAAQDAPATAVITSDEAKAALPDAERYRLEIENDGLNAQQRQDLGTMLIDTIGDAHFFGAIYAFLPEGSRQLSIHLRRQLHSMEAAEKSALADCDAERSEGDSECYRIGRIVPENWSDDDGSLLSHEATFAFSQNVDALEGPKIVARSRNTTAWAMWSGEDVRQRALDECNEAVEAGGFEPDCEIVIDDGA
;
A
#
# COMPACT_ATOMS: atom_id res chain seq x y z
N MET A 1 -37.73 0.38 -26.66
CA MET A 1 -37.91 -0.51 -27.82
C MET A 1 -37.40 -1.88 -27.39
N PHE A 2 -38.29 -2.71 -26.83
CA PHE A 2 -37.97 -4.04 -26.31
C PHE A 2 -38.28 -5.05 -27.41
N SER A 3 -37.28 -5.82 -27.83
CA SER A 3 -37.50 -7.00 -28.67
C SER A 3 -37.14 -8.25 -27.88
N ALA A 4 -38.13 -9.15 -27.85
CA ALA A 4 -38.12 -10.45 -27.24
C ALA A 4 -37.90 -11.55 -28.29
N PHE A 5 -37.76 -12.78 -27.78
CA PHE A 5 -37.95 -14.10 -28.40
C PHE A 5 -36.74 -14.80 -29.05
N GLY A 6 -36.55 -16.04 -28.58
CA GLY A 6 -35.70 -17.07 -29.17
C GLY A 6 -35.71 -18.34 -28.32
N ASP A 7 -36.83 -19.06 -28.32
CA ASP A 7 -37.04 -20.35 -27.65
C ASP A 7 -36.73 -21.53 -28.62
N LEU A 8 -36.56 -22.71 -28.01
CA LEU A 8 -36.64 -24.08 -28.54
C LEU A 8 -35.38 -24.76 -29.07
N GLY A 9 -34.96 -25.77 -28.31
CA GLY A 9 -34.03 -26.81 -28.74
C GLY A 9 -33.96 -27.98 -27.75
N ALA A 10 -35.06 -28.71 -27.59
CA ALA A 10 -35.03 -30.03 -26.94
C ALA A 10 -34.34 -31.05 -27.86
N LEU A 11 -33.51 -31.96 -27.31
CA LEU A 11 -33.40 -33.37 -27.74
C LEU A 11 -32.40 -34.17 -26.87
N ARG A 12 -32.99 -35.16 -26.17
CA ARG A 12 -32.53 -36.55 -25.93
C ARG A 12 -31.15 -36.84 -25.31
N ALA A 13 -31.23 -37.42 -24.11
CA ALA A 13 -30.23 -38.28 -23.48
C ALA A 13 -30.06 -39.63 -24.20
N PRO A 14 -28.89 -40.26 -24.01
CA PRO A 14 -28.87 -41.68 -23.64
C PRO A 14 -28.06 -41.95 -22.36
N LEU A 15 -28.61 -42.87 -21.57
CA LEU A 15 -28.02 -43.55 -20.42
C LEU A 15 -26.74 -44.31 -20.81
N ALA A 16 -25.67 -44.11 -20.05
CA ALA A 16 -24.60 -45.08 -19.93
C ALA A 16 -24.19 -45.19 -18.45
N LEU A 17 -24.58 -46.33 -17.84
CA LEU A 17 -24.07 -46.78 -16.56
C LEU A 17 -22.57 -47.08 -16.69
N GLY A 18 -21.77 -46.42 -15.86
CA GLY A 18 -20.36 -46.75 -15.63
C GLY A 18 -20.03 -46.55 -14.16
N TYR A 19 -20.12 -47.63 -13.38
CA TYR A 19 -19.61 -47.67 -12.01
C TYR A 19 -18.08 -47.67 -12.06
N ALA A 20 -17.46 -46.56 -11.67
CA ALA A 20 -16.04 -46.50 -11.31
C ALA A 20 -15.94 -45.77 -9.96
N GLY A 21 -15.51 -46.51 -8.93
CA GLY A 21 -15.42 -46.02 -7.56
C GLY A 21 -14.46 -44.84 -7.45
N LEU A 22 -15.00 -43.68 -7.11
CA LEU A 22 -14.25 -42.52 -6.64
C LEU A 22 -14.11 -42.63 -5.12
N LEU A 23 -12.88 -42.89 -4.66
CA LEU A 23 -12.45 -42.54 -3.31
C LEU A 23 -12.51 -41.01 -3.21
N ALA A 24 -13.64 -40.50 -2.71
CA ALA A 24 -13.79 -39.11 -2.34
C ALA A 24 -12.92 -38.82 -1.12
N ALA A 25 -11.67 -38.40 -1.34
CA ALA A 25 -10.89 -37.74 -0.30
C ALA A 25 -11.59 -36.40 -0.01
N SER A 26 -12.35 -36.35 1.09
CA SER A 26 -12.93 -35.12 1.62
C SER A 26 -11.79 -34.20 2.08
N ILE A 27 -11.32 -33.33 1.18
CA ILE A 27 -10.44 -32.23 1.54
C ILE A 27 -11.33 -31.23 2.29
N MET A 28 -11.28 -31.27 3.63
CA MET A 28 -11.92 -30.24 4.44
C MET A 28 -11.18 -28.92 4.20
N PRO A 29 -11.86 -27.84 3.76
CA PRO A 29 -11.24 -26.52 3.71
C PRO A 29 -10.91 -26.10 5.13
N LEU A 30 -9.61 -25.97 5.42
CA LEU A 30 -9.16 -25.33 6.65
C LEU A 30 -9.58 -23.86 6.59
N PRO A 31 -10.25 -23.32 7.63
CA PRO A 31 -10.48 -21.89 7.71
C PRO A 31 -9.12 -21.21 7.79
N ALA A 32 -8.77 -20.44 6.77
CA ALA A 32 -7.68 -19.48 6.85
C ALA A 32 -8.08 -18.46 7.92
N ALA A 33 -7.54 -18.59 9.13
CA ALA A 33 -7.63 -17.54 10.12
C ALA A 33 -6.93 -16.31 9.52
N ALA A 34 -7.71 -15.31 9.12
CA ALA A 34 -7.19 -13.98 8.87
C ALA A 34 -6.44 -13.56 10.13
N GLN A 35 -5.11 -13.50 10.04
CA GLN A 35 -4.31 -12.92 11.10
C GLN A 35 -4.58 -11.42 11.03
N ASP A 36 -5.37 -10.92 11.98
CA ASP A 36 -5.52 -9.48 12.17
C ASP A 36 -4.11 -8.91 12.38
N ALA A 37 -3.69 -8.04 11.45
CA ALA A 37 -2.46 -7.30 11.62
C ALA A 37 -2.56 -6.50 12.93
N PRO A 38 -1.48 -6.42 13.73
CA PRO A 38 -1.52 -5.68 14.99
C PRO A 38 -1.94 -4.24 14.72
N ALA A 39 -2.96 -3.76 15.43
CA ALA A 39 -3.40 -2.38 15.35
C ALA A 39 -2.25 -1.45 15.77
N THR A 40 -2.01 -0.39 14.99
CA THR A 40 -1.04 0.64 15.35
C THR A 40 -1.45 1.29 16.68
N ALA A 41 -0.50 1.53 17.58
CA ALA A 41 -0.78 2.24 18.82
C ALA A 41 -1.28 3.66 18.50
N VAL A 42 -2.38 4.07 19.13
CA VAL A 42 -2.90 5.43 19.04
C VAL A 42 -2.06 6.33 19.95
N ILE A 43 -1.56 7.44 19.42
CA ILE A 43 -0.75 8.42 20.16
C ILE A 43 -1.43 9.79 20.21
N THR A 44 -0.97 10.67 21.07
CA THR A 44 -1.42 12.07 21.12
C THR A 44 -0.77 12.91 20.01
N SER A 45 -1.33 14.08 19.73
CA SER A 45 -0.76 15.02 18.77
C SER A 45 0.61 15.55 19.23
N ASP A 46 0.80 15.75 20.54
CA ASP A 46 2.09 16.14 21.11
C ASP A 46 3.16 15.04 20.92
N GLU A 47 2.81 13.78 21.15
CA GLU A 47 3.70 12.64 20.87
C GLU A 47 4.00 12.53 19.38
N ALA A 48 2.99 12.70 18.52
CA ALA A 48 3.17 12.69 17.07
C ALA A 48 4.12 13.80 16.61
N LYS A 49 3.98 15.03 17.11
CA LYS A 49 4.90 16.13 16.79
C LYS A 49 6.36 15.83 17.16
N ALA A 50 6.57 15.11 18.25
CA ALA A 50 7.91 14.73 18.68
C ALA A 50 8.50 13.57 17.87
N ALA A 51 7.64 12.68 17.34
CA ALA A 51 8.04 11.47 16.65
C ALA A 51 8.08 11.59 15.11
N LEU A 52 7.29 12.49 14.53
CA LEU A 52 7.17 12.60 13.08
C LEU A 52 8.48 13.07 12.44
N PRO A 53 8.84 12.50 11.28
CA PRO A 53 10.05 12.91 10.58
C PRO A 53 9.92 14.32 9.99
N ASP A 54 11.06 14.90 9.63
CA ASP A 54 11.11 16.10 8.79
C ASP A 54 10.53 15.78 7.39
N ALA A 55 9.38 16.36 7.07
CA ALA A 55 8.70 16.14 5.80
C ALA A 55 9.55 16.57 4.60
N GLU A 56 10.43 17.56 4.76
CA GLU A 56 11.22 18.12 3.65
C GLU A 56 12.46 17.28 3.32
N ARG A 57 12.78 16.25 4.13
CA ARG A 57 14.04 15.51 4.01
C ARG A 57 13.80 14.02 3.93
N TYR A 58 14.44 13.39 2.93
CA TYR A 58 14.35 11.97 2.70
C TYR A 58 15.70 11.39 2.30
N ARG A 59 15.80 10.07 2.37
CA ARG A 59 16.92 9.28 1.91
C ARG A 59 16.43 8.26 0.91
N LEU A 60 17.08 8.23 -0.26
CA LEU A 60 16.95 7.13 -1.21
C LEU A 60 18.01 6.08 -0.86
N GLU A 61 17.55 4.90 -0.49
CA GLU A 61 18.40 3.75 -0.22
C GLU A 61 18.34 2.81 -1.43
N ILE A 62 19.47 2.63 -2.10
CA ILE A 62 19.58 1.72 -3.25
C ILE A 62 20.22 0.43 -2.78
N GLU A 63 19.58 -0.69 -3.07
CA GLU A 63 20.10 -2.00 -2.70
C GLU A 63 21.35 -2.33 -3.51
N ASN A 64 22.35 -2.90 -2.82
CA ASN A 64 23.65 -3.16 -3.41
C ASN A 64 23.73 -4.58 -3.99
N ASP A 65 22.90 -4.85 -5.01
CA ASP A 65 22.87 -6.13 -5.70
C ASP A 65 23.96 -6.21 -6.80
N GLY A 66 25.22 -6.17 -6.37
CA GLY A 66 26.37 -6.26 -7.26
C GLY A 66 26.63 -5.00 -8.10
N LEU A 67 25.90 -3.91 -7.85
CA LEU A 67 26.13 -2.61 -8.48
C LEU A 67 27.39 -1.95 -7.89
N ASN A 68 28.28 -1.44 -8.75
CA ASN A 68 29.38 -0.61 -8.30
C ASN A 68 28.91 0.80 -7.91
N ALA A 69 29.78 1.60 -7.29
CA ALA A 69 29.42 2.92 -6.78
C ALA A 69 28.88 3.86 -7.87
N GLN A 70 29.44 3.83 -9.08
CA GLN A 70 28.98 4.65 -10.19
C GLN A 70 27.58 4.22 -10.65
N GLN A 71 27.34 2.91 -10.79
CA GLN A 71 26.02 2.39 -11.20
C GLN A 71 24.93 2.75 -10.20
N ARG A 72 25.24 2.71 -8.89
CA ARG A 72 24.29 3.17 -7.86
C ARG A 72 24.04 4.67 -7.95
N GLN A 73 25.07 5.47 -8.21
CA GLN A 73 24.92 6.92 -8.41
C GLN A 73 24.03 7.24 -9.63
N ASP A 74 24.25 6.53 -10.74
CA ASP A 74 23.48 6.71 -11.98
C ASP A 74 22.01 6.31 -11.77
N LEU A 75 21.77 5.15 -11.13
CA LEU A 75 20.42 4.71 -10.76
C LEU A 75 19.74 5.71 -9.81
N GLY A 76 20.46 6.21 -8.80
CA GLY A 76 19.93 7.20 -7.88
C GLY A 76 19.53 8.50 -8.57
N THR A 77 20.35 8.97 -9.53
CA THR A 77 20.06 10.18 -10.30
C THR A 77 18.79 10.01 -11.14
N MET A 78 18.62 8.85 -11.80
CA MET A 78 17.40 8.51 -12.54
C MET A 78 16.16 8.49 -11.64
N LEU A 79 16.30 7.93 -10.44
CA LEU A 79 15.18 7.76 -9.51
C LEU A 79 14.76 9.09 -8.88
N ILE A 80 15.70 9.99 -8.55
CA ILE A 80 15.38 11.29 -7.92
C ILE A 80 14.36 12.08 -8.74
N ASP A 81 14.56 12.18 -10.05
CA ASP A 81 13.62 12.88 -10.94
C ASP A 81 12.22 12.23 -10.93
N THR A 82 12.17 10.90 -10.78
CA THR A 82 10.92 10.14 -10.76
C THR A 82 10.18 10.30 -9.43
N ILE A 83 10.93 10.39 -8.32
CA ILE A 83 10.38 10.52 -6.97
C ILE A 83 9.63 11.86 -6.82
N GLY A 84 10.14 12.94 -7.43
CA GLY A 84 9.57 14.29 -7.27
C GLY A 84 9.62 14.74 -5.81
N ASP A 85 8.73 15.63 -5.37
CA ASP A 85 8.72 16.22 -4.01
C ASP A 85 8.03 15.36 -2.93
N ALA A 86 7.50 14.19 -3.30
CA ALA A 86 6.65 13.40 -2.42
C ALA A 86 7.30 12.05 -2.13
N HIS A 87 8.04 11.99 -1.02
CA HIS A 87 9.17 11.07 -0.97
C HIS A 87 8.92 9.79 -0.16
N PHE A 88 8.39 9.87 1.07
CA PHE A 88 8.28 8.71 1.96
C PHE A 88 6.82 8.38 2.37
N PHE A 89 6.49 7.14 2.74
CA PHE A 89 7.29 5.91 2.58
C PHE A 89 7.15 5.37 1.16
N GLY A 90 8.25 4.90 0.57
CA GLY A 90 8.26 4.41 -0.81
C GLY A 90 9.16 3.20 -1.04
N ALA A 91 8.80 2.38 -2.02
CA ALA A 91 9.53 1.18 -2.40
C ALA A 91 9.64 1.09 -3.92
N ILE A 92 10.79 0.58 -4.38
CA ILE A 92 11.12 0.44 -5.79
C ILE A 92 11.44 -1.02 -6.07
N TYR A 93 10.65 -1.62 -6.94
CA TYR A 93 10.83 -2.98 -7.42
C TYR A 93 11.16 -2.96 -8.90
N ALA A 94 11.89 -3.96 -9.35
CA ALA A 94 12.21 -4.12 -10.75
C ALA A 94 12.28 -5.59 -11.15
N PHE A 95 12.15 -5.81 -12.46
CA PHE A 95 12.51 -7.06 -13.10
C PHE A 95 13.23 -6.78 -14.42
N LEU A 96 13.94 -7.77 -14.94
CA LEU A 96 14.57 -7.72 -16.25
C LEU A 96 13.70 -8.49 -17.25
N PRO A 97 13.10 -7.82 -18.26
CA PRO A 97 12.33 -8.50 -19.29
C PRO A 97 13.20 -9.47 -20.11
N GLU A 98 12.61 -10.55 -20.60
CA GLU A 98 13.33 -11.54 -21.42
C GLU A 98 13.99 -10.87 -22.64
N GLY A 99 15.29 -11.14 -22.82
CA GLY A 99 16.07 -10.59 -23.94
C GLY A 99 16.37 -9.09 -23.84
N SER A 100 15.93 -8.42 -22.77
CA SER A 100 16.24 -7.02 -22.50
C SER A 100 17.58 -6.86 -21.76
N ARG A 101 18.12 -5.63 -21.81
CA ARG A 101 19.22 -5.18 -20.95
C ARG A 101 18.80 -4.03 -20.02
N GLN A 102 17.54 -3.64 -20.09
CA GLN A 102 16.96 -2.54 -19.34
C GLN A 102 15.92 -3.11 -18.38
N LEU A 103 15.98 -2.67 -17.12
CA LEU A 103 15.02 -3.03 -16.09
C LEU A 103 13.67 -2.37 -16.35
N SER A 104 12.58 -3.09 -16.10
CA SER A 104 11.28 -2.48 -15.84
C SER A 104 11.24 -2.09 -14.37
N ILE A 105 10.89 -0.84 -14.06
CA ILE A 105 10.96 -0.26 -12.72
C ILE A 105 9.57 0.18 -12.29
N HIS A 106 9.19 -0.26 -11.09
CA HIS A 106 7.89 0.01 -10.46
C HIS A 106 8.12 0.69 -9.12
N LEU A 107 7.49 1.85 -8.94
CA LEU A 107 7.66 2.69 -7.76
C LEU A 107 6.29 2.99 -7.14
N ARG A 108 6.16 2.67 -5.85
CA ARG A 108 5.07 3.18 -5.00
C ARG A 108 5.65 4.06 -3.91
N ARG A 109 4.95 5.15 -3.61
CA ARG A 109 5.37 6.19 -2.67
C ARG A 109 4.16 6.86 -2.04
N GLN A 110 4.40 7.72 -1.05
CA GLN A 110 3.38 8.43 -0.27
C GLN A 110 2.46 7.50 0.54
N LEU A 111 2.88 6.28 0.81
CA LEU A 111 2.13 5.41 1.71
C LEU A 111 2.52 5.67 3.16
N HIS A 112 1.67 5.22 4.06
CA HIS A 112 1.83 5.40 5.50
C HIS A 112 2.68 4.32 6.16
N SER A 113 3.37 3.47 5.40
CA SER A 113 4.36 2.50 5.91
C SER A 113 5.25 1.95 4.79
N MET A 114 6.45 1.51 5.18
CA MET A 114 7.33 0.76 4.27
C MET A 114 6.70 -0.56 3.83
N GLU A 115 6.02 -1.27 4.73
CA GLU A 115 5.35 -2.54 4.40
C GLU A 115 4.29 -2.34 3.30
N ALA A 116 3.45 -1.32 3.41
CA ALA A 116 2.44 -1.01 2.40
C ALA A 116 3.10 -0.63 1.07
N ALA A 117 4.19 0.14 1.10
CA ALA A 117 4.94 0.55 -0.09
C ALA A 117 5.54 -0.66 -0.80
N GLU A 118 6.18 -1.56 -0.06
CA GLU A 118 6.80 -2.77 -0.60
C GLU A 118 5.77 -3.72 -1.20
N LYS A 119 4.70 -4.00 -0.47
CA LYS A 119 3.60 -4.85 -0.95
C LYS A 119 2.99 -4.30 -2.23
N SER A 120 2.74 -2.99 -2.29
CA SER A 120 2.12 -2.37 -3.46
C SER A 120 3.07 -2.32 -4.66
N ALA A 121 4.34 -1.97 -4.46
CA ALA A 121 5.32 -1.92 -5.54
C ALA A 121 5.64 -3.31 -6.10
N LEU A 122 5.73 -4.32 -5.24
CA LEU A 122 5.89 -5.71 -5.66
C LEU A 122 4.68 -6.20 -6.46
N ALA A 123 3.47 -5.90 -5.99
CA ALA A 123 2.24 -6.30 -6.69
C ALA A 123 2.17 -5.69 -8.11
N ASP A 124 2.53 -4.42 -8.27
CA ASP A 124 2.61 -3.79 -9.61
C ASP A 124 3.68 -4.46 -10.48
N CYS A 125 4.85 -4.75 -9.90
CA CYS A 125 5.95 -5.38 -10.59
C CYS A 125 5.55 -6.77 -11.11
N ASP A 126 4.98 -7.61 -10.23
CA ASP A 126 4.55 -8.96 -10.60
C ASP A 126 3.38 -8.95 -11.60
N ALA A 127 2.52 -7.94 -11.56
CA ALA A 127 1.41 -7.80 -12.50
C ALA A 127 1.85 -7.47 -13.94
N GLU A 128 3.02 -6.84 -14.12
CA GLU A 128 3.55 -6.49 -15.45
C GLU A 128 4.47 -7.57 -16.04
N ARG A 129 4.95 -8.51 -15.21
CA ARG A 129 5.80 -9.61 -15.65
C ARG A 129 5.10 -10.57 -16.62
N SER A 130 5.90 -11.09 -17.54
CA SER A 130 5.56 -12.17 -18.47
C SER A 130 6.39 -13.44 -18.21
N GLU A 131 5.99 -14.54 -18.84
CA GLU A 131 6.80 -15.77 -18.84
C GLU A 131 8.17 -15.49 -19.49
N GLY A 132 9.25 -15.89 -18.82
CA GLY A 132 10.63 -15.64 -19.27
C GLY A 132 11.32 -14.44 -18.61
N ASP A 133 10.55 -13.54 -18.01
CA ASP A 133 11.09 -12.40 -17.26
C ASP A 133 11.73 -12.86 -15.93
N SER A 134 12.73 -12.09 -15.45
CA SER A 134 13.28 -12.34 -14.12
C SER A 134 12.22 -12.20 -13.03
N GLU A 135 12.48 -12.74 -11.84
CA GLU A 135 11.67 -12.42 -10.67
C GLU A 135 11.73 -10.93 -10.35
N CYS A 136 10.66 -10.41 -9.76
CA CYS A 136 10.66 -9.08 -9.18
C CYS A 136 11.55 -9.05 -7.95
N TYR A 137 12.43 -8.07 -7.88
CA TYR A 137 13.30 -7.84 -6.75
C TYR A 137 13.32 -6.36 -6.38
N ARG A 138 13.52 -6.07 -5.09
CA ARG A 138 13.59 -4.70 -4.59
C ARG A 138 14.93 -4.11 -5.01
N ILE A 139 14.91 -2.89 -5.54
CA ILE A 139 16.13 -2.16 -5.91
C ILE A 139 16.33 -0.89 -5.10
N GLY A 140 15.32 -0.47 -4.34
CA GLY A 140 15.49 0.60 -3.39
C GLY A 140 14.26 0.90 -2.54
N ARG A 141 14.48 1.78 -1.57
CA ARG A 141 13.49 2.31 -0.63
C ARG A 141 13.64 3.82 -0.52
N ILE A 142 12.55 4.49 -0.21
CA ILE A 142 12.52 5.93 0.05
C ILE A 142 11.97 6.12 1.45
N VAL A 143 12.84 6.56 2.34
CA VAL A 143 12.57 6.67 3.78
C VAL A 143 12.86 8.09 4.25
N PRO A 144 12.31 8.53 5.38
CA PRO A 144 12.73 9.80 5.97
C PRO A 144 14.23 9.83 6.29
N GLU A 145 14.87 11.01 6.26
CA GLU A 145 16.34 11.12 6.31
C GLU A 145 17.00 10.49 7.55
N ASN A 146 16.33 10.46 8.69
CA ASN A 146 16.86 9.90 9.94
C ASN A 146 16.11 8.64 10.41
N TRP A 147 15.27 8.06 9.54
CA TRP A 147 14.43 6.93 9.90
C TRP A 147 15.22 5.62 10.00
N SER A 148 14.78 4.79 10.94
CA SER A 148 15.13 3.40 11.15
C SER A 148 13.87 2.54 11.25
N ASP A 149 13.99 1.23 10.99
CA ASP A 149 12.85 0.30 11.07
C ASP A 149 12.19 0.30 12.47
N ASP A 150 12.95 0.64 13.52
CA ASP A 150 12.47 0.71 14.92
C ASP A 150 11.63 1.97 15.22
N ASP A 151 11.76 3.03 14.43
CA ASP A 151 10.96 4.25 14.58
C ASP A 151 9.49 4.02 14.19
N GLY A 152 9.21 2.89 13.53
CA GLY A 152 7.89 2.51 13.07
C GLY A 152 7.41 3.41 11.93
N SER A 153 6.10 3.41 11.72
CA SER A 153 5.48 4.25 10.69
C SER A 153 4.19 4.86 11.19
N LEU A 154 4.07 6.19 11.02
CA LEU A 154 2.93 6.95 11.50
C LEU A 154 2.11 7.53 10.35
N LEU A 155 2.71 8.37 9.52
CA LEU A 155 2.02 9.12 8.47
C LEU A 155 2.84 9.11 7.17
N SER A 156 2.16 9.19 6.04
CA SER A 156 2.75 9.47 4.73
C SER A 156 3.41 10.85 4.73
N HIS A 157 4.24 11.13 3.72
CA HIS A 157 4.84 12.45 3.55
C HIS A 157 3.79 13.58 3.54
N GLU A 158 2.71 13.45 2.76
CA GLU A 158 1.67 14.49 2.66
C GLU A 158 0.97 14.70 4.01
N ALA A 159 0.59 13.62 4.68
CA ALA A 159 -0.05 13.70 5.99
C ALA A 159 0.89 14.29 7.06
N THR A 160 2.18 13.93 7.01
CA THR A 160 3.20 14.51 7.90
C THR A 160 3.36 16.01 7.65
N PHE A 161 3.46 16.42 6.39
CA PHE A 161 3.56 17.84 6.02
C PHE A 161 2.32 18.62 6.47
N ALA A 162 1.13 18.12 6.15
CA ALA A 162 -0.12 18.77 6.54
C ALA A 162 -0.29 18.85 8.06
N PHE A 163 0.07 17.79 8.78
CA PHE A 163 0.04 17.78 10.24
C PHE A 163 0.99 18.83 10.83
N SER A 164 2.27 18.79 10.45
CA SER A 164 3.30 19.71 10.96
C SER A 164 2.98 21.18 10.70
N GLN A 165 2.35 21.49 9.56
CA GLN A 165 2.00 22.86 9.19
C GLN A 165 0.75 23.40 9.90
N ASN A 166 -0.18 22.54 10.30
CA ASN A 166 -1.52 22.96 10.71
C ASN A 166 -1.90 22.60 12.14
N VAL A 167 -1.29 21.58 12.76
CA VAL A 167 -1.76 21.02 14.03
C VAL A 167 -1.85 22.07 15.15
N ASP A 168 -0.89 22.99 15.21
CA ASP A 168 -0.83 24.05 16.23
C ASP A 168 -1.88 25.16 16.03
N ALA A 169 -2.40 25.31 14.80
CA ALA A 169 -3.43 26.28 14.48
C ALA A 169 -4.85 25.75 14.71
N LEU A 170 -5.00 24.42 14.81
CA LEU A 170 -6.28 23.79 15.07
C LEU A 170 -6.68 23.96 16.54
N GLU A 171 -7.97 24.14 16.82
CA GLU A 171 -8.51 24.20 18.19
C GLU A 171 -9.15 22.85 18.61
N GLY A 172 -9.17 22.54 19.91
CA GLY A 172 -9.79 21.32 20.48
C GLY A 172 -8.96 20.03 20.32
N PRO A 173 -9.50 18.85 20.67
CA PRO A 173 -8.83 17.57 20.45
C PRO A 173 -8.54 17.33 18.96
N LYS A 174 -7.37 16.78 18.62
CA LYS A 174 -7.02 16.38 17.24
C LYS A 174 -7.27 14.90 17.02
N ILE A 175 -7.76 14.58 15.84
CA ILE A 175 -7.90 13.21 15.35
C ILE A 175 -7.25 13.09 13.98
N VAL A 176 -6.40 12.08 13.79
CA VAL A 176 -5.88 11.71 12.47
C VAL A 176 -6.21 10.25 12.19
N ALA A 177 -6.87 10.04 11.05
CA ALA A 177 -7.12 8.72 10.47
C ALA A 177 -6.21 8.52 9.26
N ARG A 178 -5.75 7.28 9.05
CA ARG A 178 -5.04 6.89 7.84
C ARG A 178 -5.41 5.49 7.37
N SER A 179 -5.31 5.28 6.07
CA SER A 179 -5.39 3.95 5.46
C SER A 179 -4.12 3.16 5.75
N ARG A 180 -4.26 1.84 5.94
CA ARG A 180 -3.10 0.95 6.11
C ARG A 180 -2.42 0.63 4.79
N ASN A 181 -3.17 0.52 3.69
CA ASN A 181 -2.66 0.05 2.41
C ASN A 181 -2.64 1.12 1.31
N THR A 182 -3.24 2.29 1.53
CA THR A 182 -3.32 3.36 0.50
C THR A 182 -2.72 4.66 0.99
N THR A 183 -2.75 5.70 0.15
CA THR A 183 -2.30 7.04 0.50
C THR A 183 -3.35 7.80 1.33
N ALA A 184 -4.58 7.30 1.44
CA ALA A 184 -5.70 8.03 2.05
C ALA A 184 -5.46 8.35 3.53
N TRP A 185 -5.89 9.55 3.94
CA TRP A 185 -5.83 10.04 5.32
C TRP A 185 -6.84 11.17 5.51
N ALA A 186 -7.15 11.48 6.77
CA ALA A 186 -7.95 12.63 7.15
C ALA A 186 -7.51 13.17 8.51
N MET A 187 -7.59 14.49 8.70
CA MET A 187 -7.31 15.15 9.98
C MET A 187 -8.47 16.07 10.34
N TRP A 188 -8.97 15.91 11.56
CA TRP A 188 -10.05 16.73 12.12
C TRP A 188 -9.69 17.24 13.51
N SER A 189 -10.32 18.33 13.93
CA SER A 189 -10.22 18.82 15.30
C SER A 189 -11.58 19.26 15.85
N GLY A 190 -11.73 19.16 17.17
CA GLY A 190 -12.95 19.51 17.89
C GLY A 190 -13.56 18.31 18.62
N GLU A 191 -14.72 18.54 19.24
CA GLU A 191 -15.47 17.50 19.94
C GLU A 191 -16.14 16.54 18.94
N ASP A 192 -16.22 15.25 19.28
CA ASP A 192 -16.94 14.21 18.53
C ASP A 192 -16.54 14.03 17.05
N VAL A 193 -15.34 14.47 16.64
CA VAL A 193 -14.88 14.39 15.24
C VAL A 193 -14.24 13.04 14.84
N ARG A 194 -14.15 12.09 15.77
CA ARG A 194 -13.46 10.81 15.55
C ARG A 194 -14.03 10.00 14.39
N GLN A 195 -15.36 9.85 14.35
CA GLN A 195 -16.02 9.10 13.27
C GLN A 195 -15.87 9.83 11.93
N ARG A 196 -15.93 11.16 11.93
CA ARG A 196 -15.77 11.96 10.72
C ARG A 196 -14.41 11.77 10.06
N ALA A 197 -13.35 11.65 10.84
CA ALA A 197 -12.02 11.35 10.33
C ALA A 197 -11.96 9.95 9.67
N LEU A 198 -12.57 8.94 10.28
CA LEU A 198 -12.65 7.60 9.68
C LEU A 198 -13.49 7.58 8.40
N ASP A 199 -14.63 8.26 8.40
CA ASP A 199 -15.54 8.30 7.25
C ASP A 199 -14.84 8.94 6.05
N GLU A 200 -14.25 10.13 6.21
CA GLU A 200 -13.55 10.82 5.12
C GLU A 200 -12.35 10.03 4.61
N CYS A 201 -11.57 9.42 5.51
CA CYS A 201 -10.46 8.57 5.11
C CYS A 201 -10.95 7.37 4.28
N ASN A 202 -11.99 6.66 4.74
CA ASN A 202 -12.52 5.50 4.04
C ASN A 202 -13.21 5.88 2.73
N GLU A 203 -13.90 7.02 2.66
CA GLU A 203 -14.45 7.56 1.41
C GLU A 203 -13.34 7.77 0.36
N ALA A 204 -12.16 8.27 0.78
CA ALA A 204 -11.01 8.41 -0.10
C ALA A 204 -10.41 7.05 -0.53
N VAL A 205 -10.40 6.04 0.35
CA VAL A 205 -9.99 4.66 0.02
C VAL A 205 -10.93 4.06 -1.04
N GLU A 206 -12.23 4.16 -0.83
CA GLU A 206 -13.27 3.65 -1.73
C GLU A 206 -13.24 4.35 -3.09
N ALA A 207 -13.03 5.68 -3.11
CA ALA A 207 -12.87 6.44 -4.34
C ALA A 207 -11.67 5.96 -5.17
N GLY A 208 -10.64 5.40 -4.53
CA GLY A 208 -9.51 4.73 -5.17
C GLY A 208 -9.80 3.30 -5.65
N GLY A 209 -10.98 2.74 -5.36
CA GLY A 209 -11.36 1.37 -5.71
C GLY A 209 -10.83 0.30 -4.76
N PHE A 210 -10.49 0.67 -3.52
CA PHE A 210 -10.00 -0.24 -2.49
C PHE A 210 -11.06 -0.46 -1.40
N GLU A 211 -10.94 -1.57 -0.66
CA GLU A 211 -11.78 -1.84 0.51
C GLU A 211 -11.39 -0.92 1.68
N PRO A 212 -12.36 -0.32 2.41
CA PRO A 212 -12.12 0.50 3.59
C PRO A 212 -11.19 -0.17 4.61
N ASP A 213 -10.12 0.52 4.98
CA ASP A 213 -9.12 0.01 5.92
C ASP A 213 -8.53 1.09 6.84
N CYS A 214 -9.19 2.23 6.96
CA CYS A 214 -8.69 3.33 7.77
C CYS A 214 -8.78 3.06 9.27
N GLU A 215 -7.77 3.54 10.00
CA GLU A 215 -7.67 3.49 11.45
C GLU A 215 -7.28 4.86 12.02
N ILE A 216 -7.67 5.11 13.27
CA ILE A 216 -7.21 6.29 14.02
C ILE A 216 -5.79 6.00 14.51
N VAL A 217 -4.87 6.92 14.27
CA VAL A 217 -3.47 6.83 14.73
C VAL A 217 -3.07 7.97 15.64
N ILE A 218 -3.77 9.11 15.56
CA ILE A 218 -3.60 10.23 16.50
C ILE A 218 -4.97 10.56 17.10
N ASP A 219 -5.05 10.65 18.42
CA ASP A 219 -6.27 10.96 19.17
C ASP A 219 -5.95 11.69 20.48
N ASP A 220 -6.28 12.99 20.57
CA ASP A 220 -6.17 13.77 21.81
C ASP A 220 -7.40 13.65 22.73
N GLY A 221 -8.45 12.97 22.26
CA GLY A 221 -9.72 12.81 22.97
C GLY A 221 -9.89 11.47 23.69
N ALA A 222 -8.87 10.61 23.62
CA ALA A 222 -8.86 9.26 24.20
C ALA A 222 -8.56 9.24 25.72
#